data_AF-A0A950H0H2-F1
#
_entry.id   AF-A0A950H0H2-F1
#
_cell.length_a   1.000
_cell.length_b   1.000
_cell.length_c   1.000
_cell.angle_alpha   90.00
_cell.angle_beta   90.00
_cell.angle_gamma   90.00
#
_symmetry.space_group_name_H-M   'P 1'
#
loop_
_entity.id
_entity.type
_entity.pdbx_description
1 polymer ?
#
loop_
_entity_poly.entity_id
_entity_poly.type
_entity_poly.pdbx_seq_one_letter_code
_entity_poly.pdbx_strand_id
1 'polypeptide(L)' 'MKLAATRELFAYWTSLRAARSAPERNDVDPGALRGILA' A
#
# COMPACT_ATOMS: atom_id res chain seq x y z
N MET A 1 -8.21 3.28 15.72
CA MET A 1 -6.92 2.82 15.13
C MET A 1 -7.06 1.93 13.90
N LYS A 2 -7.96 0.92 13.86
CA LYS A 2 -8.09 0.01 12.71
C LYS A 2 -8.32 0.68 11.33
N LEU A 3 -9.05 1.79 11.30
CA LEU A 3 -9.32 2.57 10.07
C LEU A 3 -8.11 3.35 9.53
N ALA A 4 -7.12 3.69 10.36
CA ALA A 4 -5.97 4.49 9.92
C ALA A 4 -5.06 3.66 9.01
N ALA A 5 -4.63 2.49 9.48
CA ALA A 5 -3.83 1.55 8.70
C ALA A 5 -4.54 1.13 7.40
N THR A 6 -5.85 0.89 7.42
CA THR A 6 -6.60 0.57 6.19
C THR A 6 -6.58 1.71 5.17
N ARG A 7 -6.71 2.97 5.61
CA ARG A 7 -6.62 4.14 4.72
C ARG A 7 -5.22 4.30 4.13
N GLU A 8 -4.20 4.07 4.94
CA GLU A 8 -2.79 4.16 4.51
C GLU A 8 -2.42 3.06 3.53
N LEU A 9 -2.83 1.81 3.78
CA LEU A 9 -2.69 0.71 2.82
C LEU A 9 -3.39 1.02 1.50
N PHE A 10 -4.60 1.60 1.56
CA PHE A 10 -5.34 1.97 0.36
C PHE A 10 -4.64 3.10 -0.42
N ALA A 11 -4.12 4.12 0.26
CA ALA A 11 -3.36 5.20 -0.36
C ALA A 11 -2.09 4.67 -1.03
N TYR A 12 -1.32 3.84 -0.33
CA TYR A 12 -0.13 3.17 -0.85
C TYR A 12 -0.45 2.34 -2.10
N TRP A 13 -1.47 1.48 -2.02
CA TRP A 13 -1.92 0.67 -3.15
C TRP A 13 -2.34 1.53 -4.34
N THR A 14 -3.04 2.63 -4.09
CA THR A 14 -3.51 3.57 -5.11
C THR A 14 -2.36 4.30 -5.81
N SER A 15 -1.35 4.74 -5.05
CA SER A 15 -0.15 5.34 -5.64
C SER A 15 0.64 4.34 -6.49
N LEU A 16 0.72 3.08 -6.05
CA LEU A 16 1.56 2.07 -6.68
C LEU A 16 0.97 1.52 -7.99
N ARG A 17 -0.35 1.29 -8.01
CA ARG A 17 -1.04 0.83 -9.23
C ARG A 17 -1.08 1.90 -10.32
N ALA A 18 -1.08 3.19 -9.96
CA ALA A 18 -1.33 4.30 -10.89
C ALA A 18 -2.55 4.01 -11.81
N ALA A 19 -2.37 4.05 -13.13
CA ALA A 19 -3.42 3.75 -14.11
C ALA A 19 -3.72 2.23 -14.27
N ARG A 20 -2.94 1.34 -13.65
CA ARG A 20 -3.09 -0.12 -13.79
C ARG A 20 -4.14 -0.68 -12.85
N SER A 21 -4.65 -1.87 -13.18
CA SER A 21 -5.60 -2.62 -12.35
C SER A 21 -4.97 -3.24 -11.10
N ALA A 22 -3.65 -3.45 -11.09
CA ALA A 22 -2.87 -3.87 -9.93
C ALA A 22 -1.38 -3.56 -10.18
N PRO A 23 -0.59 -3.33 -9.13
CA PRO A 23 0.86 -3.30 -9.21
C PRO A 23 1.42 -4.71 -9.39
N GLU A 24 2.66 -4.82 -9.88
CA GLU A 24 3.38 -6.09 -9.87
C GLU A 24 3.89 -6.39 -8.46
N ARG A 25 4.16 -7.67 -8.17
CA ARG A 25 4.71 -8.06 -6.86
C ARG A 25 6.03 -7.35 -6.56
N ASN A 26 6.84 -7.10 -7.59
CA ASN A 26 8.14 -6.43 -7.45
C ASN A 26 8.00 -4.92 -7.20
N ASP A 27 6.84 -4.33 -7.47
CA ASP A 27 6.56 -2.93 -7.16
C ASP A 27 6.30 -2.74 -5.65
N VAL A 28 5.90 -3.80 -4.94
CA VAL A 28 5.53 -3.71 -3.52
C VAL A 28 6.78 -3.69 -2.65
N ASP A 29 7.02 -2.57 -1.96
CA ASP A 29 8.03 -2.46 -0.91
C ASP A 29 7.51 -3.03 0.44
N PRO A 30 8.06 -4.15 0.93
CA PRO A 30 7.69 -4.70 2.24
C PRO A 30 8.08 -3.80 3.41
N GLY A 31 9.08 -2.92 3.25
CA GLY A 31 9.51 -1.95 4.25
C GLY A 31 8.44 -0.90 4.51
N ALA A 32 7.90 -0.29 3.45
CA ALA A 32 6.78 0.63 3.54
C ALA A 32 5.54 0.00 4.21
N LEU A 33 5.21 -1.26 3.86
CA LEU A 33 4.09 -1.98 4.48
C LEU A 33 4.29 -2.22 5.98
N ARG A 34 5.51 -2.56 6.42
CA ARG A 34 5.82 -2.72 7.85
C ARG A 34 5.58 -1.42 8.62
N GLY A 35 5.91 -0.27 8.04
CA GLY A 35 5.66 1.03 8.68
C GLY A 35 4.17 1.33 8.88
N ILE A 36 3.32 0.90 7.95
CA ILE A 36 1.85 1.11 8.00
C ILE A 36 1.16 0.11 8.96
N LEU A 37 1.74 -1.09 9.11
CA LEU A 37 1.15 -2.20 9.88
C LEU A 37 1.66 -2.31 11.33
N ALA A 38 2.64 -1.50 11.72
CA ALA A 38 3.26 -1.51 13.05
C ALA A 38 2.33 -1.01 14.17
#